data_AF-M0LUY5-F1
#
_entry.id   AF-M0LUY5-F1
#
_cell.length_a   1.000
_cell.length_b   1.000
_cell.length_c   1.000
_cell.angle_alpha   90.00
_cell.angle_beta   90.00
_cell.angle_gamma   90.00
#
_symmetry.space_group_name_H-M   'P 1'
#
loop_
_entity.id
_entity.type
_entity.pdbx_description
1 polymer ?
#
loop_
_entity_poly.entity_id
_entity_poly.type
_entity_poly.pdbx_seq_one_letter_code
_entity_poly.pdbx_strand_id
1 'polypeptide(L)'
;MEFAEMNSAVLFGSITMVAWGIWIVVGNAASESIDPRTAAAISYLTAGLLAVGFVVVSDASLAVTARGGMLAGVAGLFTGIGLISMYMGFAQGSTTVVSTLGAMYFVVAAIISMGVLGEAITITRAVGIAFAVVGVVLVAR
;
A
#
# COMPACT_ATOMS: atom_id res chain seq x y z
N MET A 1 13.57 5.09 24.87
CA MET A 1 13.63 4.29 23.64
C MET A 1 12.29 4.31 22.92
N GLU A 2 11.18 4.06 23.62
CA GLU A 2 9.79 4.14 23.08
C GLU A 2 9.43 5.46 22.36
N PHE A 3 9.83 6.63 22.88
CA PHE A 3 9.61 7.92 22.20
C PHE A 3 10.39 8.09 20.88
N ALA A 4 11.56 7.47 20.75
CA ALA A 4 12.36 7.55 19.52
C ALA A 4 11.81 6.60 18.45
N GLU A 5 11.33 5.43 18.84
CA GLU A 5 10.66 4.48 17.94
C GLU A 5 9.33 5.03 17.41
N MET A 6 8.55 5.73 18.26
CA MET A 6 7.33 6.40 17.85
C MET A 6 7.60 7.49 16.78
N ASN A 7 8.68 8.25 16.91
CA ASN A 7 9.08 9.25 15.91
C ASN A 7 9.46 8.57 14.57
N SER A 8 10.23 7.48 14.62
CA SER A 8 10.63 6.75 13.42
C SER A 8 9.44 6.10 12.70
N ALA A 9 8.50 5.47 13.43
CA ALA A 9 7.31 4.87 12.85
C ALA A 9 6.41 5.92 12.16
N VAL A 10 6.18 7.06 12.82
CA VAL A 10 5.43 8.18 12.25
C VAL A 10 6.16 8.76 11.03
N LEU A 11 7.49 8.88 11.08
CA LEU A 11 8.29 9.36 9.97
C LEU A 11 8.16 8.45 8.74
N PHE A 12 8.41 7.14 8.88
CA PHE A 12 8.30 6.21 7.77
C PHE A 12 6.86 6.09 7.25
N GLY A 13 5.87 6.16 8.14
CA GLY A 13 4.45 6.22 7.76
C GLY A 13 4.13 7.47 6.94
N SER A 14 4.69 8.62 7.32
CA SER A 14 4.51 9.89 6.60
C SER A 14 5.18 9.88 5.23
N ILE A 15 6.41 9.36 5.13
CA ILE A 15 7.10 9.16 3.87
C ILE A 15 6.28 8.26 2.95
N THR A 16 5.74 7.16 3.50
CA THR A 16 4.88 6.23 2.76
C THR A 16 3.64 6.97 2.23
N MET A 17 2.91 7.68 3.09
CA MET A 17 1.71 8.43 2.71
C MET A 17 1.99 9.41 1.55
N VAL A 18 3.06 10.20 1.65
CA VAL A 18 3.43 11.18 0.63
C VAL A 18 3.86 10.51 -0.67
N ALA A 19 4.71 9.47 -0.59
CA ALA A 19 5.20 8.75 -1.75
C ALA A 19 4.06 8.08 -2.53
N TRP A 20 3.12 7.43 -1.84
CA TRP A 20 1.93 6.84 -2.46
C TRP A 20 1.01 7.90 -3.07
N GLY A 21 0.84 9.06 -2.42
CA GLY A 21 0.09 10.19 -2.97
C GLY A 21 0.68 10.71 -4.29
N ILE A 22 2.00 10.92 -4.33
CA ILE A 22 2.70 11.33 -5.56
C ILE A 22 2.58 10.25 -6.63
N TRP A 23 2.74 8.98 -6.25
CA TRP A 23 2.59 7.85 -7.16
C TRP A 23 1.19 7.77 -7.79
N ILE A 24 0.11 8.07 -7.07
CA ILE A 24 -1.24 8.11 -7.64
C ILE A 24 -1.32 9.12 -8.79
N VAL A 25 -0.80 10.33 -8.61
CA VAL A 25 -0.86 11.40 -9.62
C VAL A 25 -0.04 11.03 -10.85
N VAL A 26 1.22 10.64 -10.66
CA VAL A 26 2.13 10.32 -11.77
C VAL A 26 1.73 9.00 -12.43
N GLY A 27 1.27 8.01 -11.66
CA GLY A 27 0.79 6.73 -12.14
C GLY A 27 -0.49 6.87 -12.98
N ASN A 28 -1.42 7.73 -12.59
CA ASN A 28 -2.58 8.05 -13.41
C ASN A 28 -2.16 8.66 -14.76
N ALA A 29 -1.30 9.68 -14.73
CA ALA A 29 -0.78 10.29 -15.96
C ALA A 29 -0.07 9.28 -16.86
N ALA A 30 0.70 8.34 -16.28
CA ALA A 30 1.32 7.25 -17.03
C ALA A 30 0.26 6.30 -17.64
N SER A 31 -0.80 5.97 -16.89
CA SER A 31 -1.89 5.10 -17.36
C SER A 31 -2.72 5.70 -18.50
N GLU A 32 -2.76 7.03 -18.61
CA GLU A 32 -3.40 7.73 -19.73
C GLU A 32 -2.46 7.86 -20.94
N SER A 33 -1.14 7.83 -20.71
CA SER A 33 -0.14 8.05 -21.75
C SER A 33 0.23 6.79 -22.53
N ILE A 34 0.08 5.62 -21.92
CA ILE A 34 0.40 4.30 -22.50
C ILE A 34 -0.60 3.26 -22.00
N ASP A 35 -0.53 2.02 -22.52
CA ASP A 35 -1.36 0.93 -22.01
C ASP A 35 -1.20 0.78 -20.47
N PRO A 36 -2.30 0.79 -19.69
CA PRO A 36 -2.23 0.78 -18.23
C PRO A 36 -1.52 -0.44 -17.64
N ARG A 37 -1.57 -1.58 -18.33
CA ARG A 37 -0.87 -2.81 -17.92
C ARG A 37 0.63 -2.63 -18.09
N THR A 38 1.04 -1.99 -19.18
CA THR A 38 2.43 -1.63 -19.43
C THR A 38 2.91 -0.58 -18.42
N ALA A 39 2.12 0.45 -18.13
CA ALA A 39 2.44 1.44 -17.09
C ALA A 39 2.62 0.80 -15.71
N ALA A 40 1.71 -0.10 -15.32
CA ALA A 40 1.83 -0.87 -14.09
C ALA A 40 3.11 -1.70 -14.04
N ALA A 41 3.44 -2.41 -15.13
CA ALA A 41 4.65 -3.23 -15.22
C ALA A 41 5.93 -2.41 -15.08
N ILE A 42 6.04 -1.26 -15.77
CA ILE A 42 7.20 -0.37 -15.67
C ILE A 42 7.32 0.22 -14.26
N SER A 43 6.20 0.70 -13.70
CA SER A 43 6.15 1.24 -12.33
C SER A 43 6.66 0.22 -11.31
N TYR A 44 6.27 -1.05 -11.44
CA TYR A 44 6.69 -2.11 -10.53
C TYR A 44 8.12 -2.56 -10.71
N LEU A 45 8.57 -2.66 -11.95
CA LEU A 45 9.97 -2.99 -12.22
C LEU A 45 10.87 -1.93 -11.58
N THR A 46 10.50 -0.66 -11.70
CA THR A 46 11.23 0.46 -11.10
C THR A 46 11.23 0.37 -9.58
N ALA A 47 10.07 0.14 -8.95
CA ALA A 47 9.96 -0.04 -7.50
C ALA A 47 10.74 -1.26 -6.98
N GLY A 48 10.69 -2.38 -7.71
CA GLY A 48 11.42 -3.60 -7.40
C GLY A 48 12.94 -3.40 -7.48
N LEU A 49 13.43 -2.74 -8.52
CA LEU A 49 14.84 -2.39 -8.65
C LEU A 49 15.30 -1.44 -7.54
N LEU A 50 14.46 -0.46 -7.14
CA LEU A 50 14.76 0.42 -6.01
C LEU A 50 14.86 -0.37 -4.70
N ALA A 51 13.93 -1.30 -4.44
CA ALA A 51 13.95 -2.15 -3.25
C ALA A 51 15.18 -3.07 -3.22
N VAL A 52 15.54 -3.68 -4.35
CA VAL A 52 16.75 -4.50 -4.47
C VAL A 52 18.00 -3.64 -4.27
N GLY A 53 18.06 -2.46 -4.89
CA GLY A 53 19.16 -1.51 -4.70
C GLY A 53 19.33 -1.10 -3.25
N PHE A 54 18.23 -0.85 -2.53
CA PHE A 54 18.24 -0.56 -1.09
C PHE A 54 18.84 -1.70 -0.26
N VAL A 55 18.52 -2.95 -0.58
CA VAL A 55 19.13 -4.12 0.08
C VAL A 55 20.64 -4.19 -0.18
N VAL A 56 21.08 -3.89 -1.40
CA VAL A 56 22.52 -3.93 -1.77
C VAL A 56 23.35 -2.87 -1.05
N VAL A 57 22.79 -1.67 -0.82
CA VAL A 57 23.50 -0.55 -0.18
C VAL A 57 23.29 -0.49 1.34
N SER A 58 22.46 -1.37 1.89
CA SER A 58 22.22 -1.46 3.33
C SER A 58 23.00 -2.63 3.95
N ASP A 59 23.19 -2.60 5.26
CA ASP A 59 23.79 -3.69 6.03
C ASP A 59 22.80 -4.88 6.23
N ALA A 60 21.89 -5.09 5.29
CA ALA A 60 20.84 -6.10 5.40
C ALA A 60 21.40 -7.53 5.26
N SER A 61 20.88 -8.46 6.08
CA SER A 61 21.17 -9.88 5.90
C SER A 61 20.45 -10.42 4.67
N LEU A 62 21.19 -11.09 3.79
CA LEU A 62 20.65 -11.76 2.59
C LEU A 62 20.11 -13.17 2.87
N ALA A 63 20.09 -13.59 4.14
CA ALA A 63 19.59 -14.91 4.51
C ALA A 63 18.07 -14.99 4.35
N VAL A 64 17.60 -15.83 3.43
CA VAL A 64 16.17 -16.08 3.21
C VAL A 64 15.75 -17.38 3.89
N THR A 65 14.87 -17.28 4.88
CA THR A 65 14.22 -18.47 5.47
C THR A 65 13.03 -18.89 4.62
N ALA A 66 12.66 -20.18 4.63
CA ALA A 66 11.51 -20.67 3.86
C ALA A 66 10.21 -19.93 4.22
N ARG A 67 9.95 -19.71 5.52
CA ARG A 67 8.77 -18.96 5.99
C ARG A 67 8.83 -17.50 5.59
N GLY A 68 9.97 -16.83 5.79
CA GLY A 68 10.14 -15.41 5.45
C GLY A 68 9.98 -15.15 3.95
N GLY A 69 10.64 -15.95 3.12
CA GLY A 69 10.52 -15.89 1.66
C GLY A 69 9.09 -16.14 1.17
N MET A 70 8.39 -17.14 1.74
CA MET A 70 7.00 -17.41 1.41
C MET A 70 6.08 -16.23 1.75
N LEU A 71 6.20 -15.66 2.96
CA LEU A 71 5.38 -14.51 3.36
C LEU A 71 5.66 -13.28 2.50
N ALA A 72 6.93 -13.00 2.22
CA ALA A 72 7.32 -11.90 1.33
C ALA A 72 6.78 -12.10 -0.11
N GLY A 73 6.83 -13.34 -0.63
CA GLY A 73 6.28 -13.68 -1.94
C GLY A 73 4.77 -13.50 -2.01
N VAL A 74 4.03 -13.95 -0.99
CA VAL A 74 2.57 -13.74 -0.90
C VAL A 74 2.23 -12.26 -0.79
N ALA A 75 2.97 -11.49 0.02
CA ALA A 75 2.79 -10.04 0.10
C ALA A 75 3.03 -9.38 -1.27
N GLY A 76 4.11 -9.74 -1.97
CA GLY A 76 4.41 -9.27 -3.32
C GLY A 76 3.30 -9.59 -4.32
N LEU A 77 2.73 -10.80 -4.27
CA LEU A 77 1.60 -11.19 -5.12
C LEU A 77 0.39 -10.26 -4.93
N PHE A 78 -0.04 -10.05 -3.69
CA PHE A 78 -1.17 -9.15 -3.41
C PHE A 78 -0.87 -7.70 -3.76
N THR A 79 0.37 -7.26 -3.56
CA THR A 79 0.77 -5.90 -3.93
C THR A 79 0.74 -5.73 -5.46
N GLY A 80 1.15 -6.74 -6.23
CA GLY A 80 1.04 -6.75 -7.69
C GLY A 80 -0.42 -6.72 -8.18
N ILE A 81 -1.29 -7.54 -7.59
CA ILE A 81 -2.73 -7.56 -7.90
C ILE A 81 -3.33 -6.16 -7.67
N GLY A 82 -3.13 -5.58 -6.48
CA GLY A 82 -3.71 -4.28 -6.13
C GLY A 82 -3.26 -3.15 -7.06
N LEU A 83 -2.00 -3.17 -7.48
CA LEU A 83 -1.45 -2.12 -8.34
C LEU A 83 -1.92 -2.26 -9.80
N ILE A 84 -1.98 -3.48 -10.34
CA ILE A 84 -2.59 -3.72 -11.65
C ILE A 84 -4.06 -3.26 -11.63
N SER A 85 -4.81 -3.59 -10.58
CA SER A 85 -6.18 -3.13 -10.41
C SER A 85 -6.28 -1.61 -10.35
N MET A 86 -5.37 -0.92 -9.65
CA MET A 86 -5.34 0.54 -9.60
C MET A 86 -5.08 1.16 -10.98
N TYR A 87 -4.06 0.71 -11.71
CA TYR A 87 -3.74 1.24 -13.04
C TYR A 87 -4.89 1.00 -14.03
N MET A 88 -5.49 -0.19 -14.01
CA MET A 88 -6.69 -0.46 -14.80
C MET A 88 -7.86 0.42 -14.39
N GLY A 89 -8.01 0.74 -13.10
CA GLY A 89 -9.04 1.62 -12.57
C GLY A 89 -8.83 3.08 -12.99
N PHE A 90 -7.60 3.59 -12.89
CA PHE A 90 -7.22 4.94 -13.32
C PHE A 90 -7.59 5.19 -14.79
N ALA A 91 -7.35 4.22 -15.66
CA ALA A 91 -7.69 4.34 -17.07
C ALA A 91 -9.19 4.23 -17.40
N GLN A 92 -10.02 3.76 -16.46
CA GLN A 92 -11.44 3.47 -16.70
C GLN A 92 -12.40 4.40 -15.94
N GLY A 93 -11.93 5.14 -14.94
CA GLY A 93 -12.81 5.87 -14.04
C GLY A 93 -12.13 7.00 -13.28
N SER A 94 -12.81 7.50 -12.25
CA SER A 94 -12.29 8.57 -11.42
C SER A 94 -11.07 8.11 -10.61
N THR A 95 -9.91 8.70 -10.90
CA THR A 95 -8.67 8.52 -10.13
C THR A 95 -8.90 8.74 -8.64
N THR A 96 -9.72 9.74 -8.28
CA THR A 96 -10.11 10.02 -6.89
C THR A 96 -10.85 8.86 -6.26
N VAL A 97 -11.84 8.28 -6.95
CA VAL A 97 -12.60 7.14 -6.42
C VAL A 97 -11.69 5.91 -6.25
N VAL A 98 -10.92 5.58 -7.28
CA VAL A 98 -10.02 4.41 -7.28
C VAL A 98 -8.95 4.53 -6.20
N SER A 99 -8.32 5.70 -6.09
CA SER A 99 -7.29 5.94 -5.08
C SER A 99 -7.84 5.96 -3.66
N THR A 100 -9.02 6.56 -3.45
CA THR A 100 -9.66 6.62 -2.13
C THR A 100 -10.07 5.23 -1.65
N LEU A 101 -10.67 4.42 -2.53
CA LEU A 101 -10.98 3.02 -2.22
C LEU A 101 -9.72 2.20 -1.97
N GLY A 102 -8.69 2.37 -2.80
CA GLY A 102 -7.44 1.65 -2.60
C GLY A 102 -6.75 2.02 -1.29
N ALA A 103 -6.77 3.29 -0.88
CA ALA A 103 -6.23 3.74 0.41
C ALA A 103 -6.93 3.07 1.61
N MET A 104 -8.13 2.50 1.45
CA MET A 104 -8.81 1.73 2.50
C MET A 104 -8.21 0.34 2.75
N TYR A 105 -7.09 -0.04 2.12
CA TYR A 105 -6.43 -1.32 2.42
C TYR A 105 -6.17 -1.52 3.92
N PHE A 106 -5.98 -0.43 4.69
CA PHE A 106 -5.79 -0.53 6.15
C PHE A 106 -7.04 -1.02 6.88
N VAL A 107 -8.25 -0.76 6.36
CA VAL A 107 -9.50 -1.28 6.93
C VAL A 107 -9.56 -2.79 6.75
N VAL A 108 -9.22 -3.28 5.56
CA VAL A 108 -9.14 -4.72 5.27
C VAL A 108 -8.09 -5.37 6.18
N ALA A 109 -6.90 -4.77 6.30
CA ALA A 109 -5.84 -5.25 7.18
C ALA A 109 -6.29 -5.29 8.65
N ALA A 110 -7.00 -4.26 9.13
CA ALA A 110 -7.52 -4.22 10.49
C ALA A 110 -8.56 -5.31 10.74
N ILE A 111 -9.47 -5.57 9.79
CA ILE A 111 -10.48 -6.64 9.89
C ILE A 111 -9.80 -8.01 9.94
N ILE A 112 -8.83 -8.27 9.05
CA ILE A 112 -8.05 -9.52 9.06
C ILE A 112 -7.31 -9.69 10.39
N SER A 113 -6.69 -8.63 10.90
CA SER A 113 -5.94 -8.68 12.16
C SER A 113 -6.85 -9.00 13.34
N MET A 114 -8.04 -8.38 13.40
CA MET A 114 -9.04 -8.66 14.43
C MET A 114 -9.62 -10.09 14.32
N GLY A 115 -9.92 -10.56 13.11
CA GLY A 115 -10.61 -11.84 12.90
C GLY A 115 -9.68 -13.06 12.88
N VAL A 116 -8.46 -12.92 12.38
CA VAL A 116 -7.54 -14.04 12.10
C VAL A 116 -6.36 -14.05 13.07
N LEU A 117 -5.85 -12.89 13.46
CA LEU A 117 -4.68 -12.79 14.34
C LEU A 117 -5.04 -12.71 15.83
N GLY A 118 -6.33 -12.72 16.16
CA GLY A 118 -6.82 -12.72 17.53
C GLY A 118 -6.62 -11.40 18.28
N GLU A 119 -6.38 -10.30 17.57
CA GLU A 119 -6.27 -8.99 18.21
C GLU A 119 -7.60 -8.54 18.81
N ALA A 120 -7.56 -8.00 20.03
CA ALA A 120 -8.75 -7.52 20.72
C ALA A 120 -9.46 -6.40 19.93
N ILE A 121 -10.75 -6.58 19.70
CA ILE A 121 -11.62 -5.55 19.10
C ILE A 121 -11.91 -4.51 20.18
N THR A 122 -11.30 -3.33 20.05
CA THR A 122 -11.64 -2.18 20.89
C THR A 122 -12.73 -1.34 20.21
N ILE A 123 -13.61 -0.76 21.02
CA ILE A 123 -14.65 0.16 20.53
C ILE A 123 -14.01 1.31 19.75
N THR A 124 -12.89 1.84 20.23
CA THR A 124 -12.14 2.91 19.56
C THR A 124 -11.71 2.53 18.14
N ARG A 125 -11.16 1.31 17.95
CA ARG A 125 -10.75 0.84 16.61
C ARG A 125 -11.95 0.67 15.69
N ALA A 126 -13.06 0.12 16.20
CA ALA A 126 -14.29 -0.03 15.42
C ALA A 126 -14.86 1.32 14.97
N VAL A 127 -14.90 2.32 15.86
CA VAL A 127 -15.33 3.69 15.56
C VAL A 127 -14.40 4.35 14.54
N GLY A 128 -13.08 4.18 14.69
CA GLY A 128 -12.11 4.71 13.72
C GLY A 128 -12.29 4.13 12.31
N ILE A 129 -12.52 2.82 12.20
CA ILE A 129 -12.84 2.17 10.91
C ILE A 129 -14.14 2.73 10.33
N ALA A 130 -15.19 2.89 11.15
CA ALA A 130 -16.45 3.46 10.70
C ALA A 130 -16.28 4.89 10.16
N PHE A 131 -15.53 5.74 10.85
CA PHE A 131 -15.23 7.09 10.37
C PHE A 131 -14.43 7.10 9.07
N ALA A 132 -13.46 6.20 8.91
CA ALA A 132 -12.73 6.07 7.66
C ALA A 132 -13.64 5.67 6.49
N VAL A 133 -14.54 4.71 6.71
CA VAL A 133 -15.53 4.30 5.70
C VAL A 133 -16.40 5.49 5.30
N VAL A 134 -16.92 6.25 6.27
CA VAL A 134 -17.71 7.46 5.99
C VAL A 134 -16.89 8.49 5.21
N GLY A 135 -15.66 8.76 5.62
CA GLY A 135 -14.77 9.68 4.93
C GLY A 135 -14.55 9.30 3.46
N VAL A 136 -14.30 8.02 3.19
CA VAL A 136 -14.14 7.52 1.83
C VAL A 136 -15.43 7.63 1.02
N VAL A 137 -16.57 7.25 1.58
CA VAL A 137 -17.86 7.38 0.90
C VAL A 137 -18.13 8.83 0.51
N LEU A 138 -17.80 9.79 1.38
CA LEU A 138 -17.97 11.22 1.09
C LEU A 138 -17.00 11.72 0.01
N VAL A 139 -15.74 11.29 0.04
CA VAL A 139 -14.72 11.67 -0.97
C VAL A 139 -14.99 11.02 -2.34
N ALA A 140 -15.59 9.83 -2.35
CA ALA A 140 -15.89 9.08 -3.57
C ALA A 140 -17.21 9.50 -4.25
N ARG A 141 -17.94 10.47 -3.70
CA ARG A 141 -19.17 11.05 -4.28
C ARG A 141 -18.87 12.32 -5.05
#